data_AF-A0A7R9MQI4-F1
#
_entry.id   AF-A0A7R9MQI4-F1
#
_cell.length_a   1.000
_cell.length_b   1.000
_cell.length_c   1.000
_cell.angle_alpha   90.00
_cell.angle_beta   90.00
_cell.angle_gamma   90.00
#
_symmetry.space_group_name_H-M   'P 1'
#
loop_
_entity.id
_entity.type
_entity.pdbx_description
1 polymer ?
#
loop_
_entity_poly.entity_id
_entity_poly.type
_entity_poly.pdbx_seq_one_letter_code
_entity_poly.pdbx_strand_id
1 'polypeptide(L)'
;MENLLPNDLTLFFRYKGSLTTPPCYEAVTWLVFHDTTDIGLKQIQSFRELMNSEKVVMSDTFRQLQALNERRVEASRRLSDPMTGAATHVDRNHLLTHLSLIVSSLLIITKY
;
A
#
# COMPACT_ATOMS: atom_id res chain seq x y z
N MET A 1 15.86 13.45 7.64
CA MET A 1 15.33 12.19 7.07
C MET A 1 14.14 11.66 7.87
N GLU A 2 14.01 12.02 9.15
CA GLU A 2 12.97 11.48 10.05
C GLU A 2 11.53 11.79 9.61
N ASN A 3 11.27 12.92 8.93
CA ASN A 3 9.90 13.32 8.53
C ASN A 3 9.42 12.76 7.17
N LEU A 4 10.10 11.76 6.62
CA LEU A 4 9.67 11.10 5.37
C LEU A 4 9.04 9.72 5.63
N LEU A 5 9.19 9.19 6.83
CA LEU A 5 8.66 7.89 7.21
C LEU A 5 7.42 8.06 8.09
N PRO A 6 6.55 7.04 8.15
CA PRO A 6 5.42 7.04 9.07
C PRO A 6 5.89 7.08 10.53
N ASN A 7 5.01 7.53 11.44
CA ASN A 7 5.34 7.61 12.86
C ASN A 7 5.56 6.22 13.49
N ASP A 8 4.81 5.21 13.06
CA ASP A 8 4.98 3.82 13.52
C ASP A 8 5.63 2.94 12.46
N LEU A 9 6.93 2.70 12.63
CA LEU A 9 7.72 1.82 11.76
C LEU A 9 7.61 0.34 12.17
N THR A 10 6.90 0.02 13.25
CA THR A 10 6.77 -1.34 13.79
C THR A 10 5.66 -2.14 13.10
N LEU A 11 4.81 -1.46 12.33
CA LEU A 11 3.73 -2.03 11.54
C LEU A 11 4.12 -2.01 10.05
N PHE A 12 4.43 -3.18 9.49
CA PHE A 12 4.81 -3.30 8.08
C PHE A 12 4.47 -4.67 7.49
N PHE A 13 4.51 -4.73 6.16
CA PHE A 13 4.48 -5.95 5.36
C PHE A 13 5.84 -6.19 4.71
N ARG A 14 6.19 -7.45 4.53
CA ARG A 14 7.46 -7.89 3.93
C ARG A 14 7.22 -8.97 2.89
N TYR A 15 7.85 -8.84 1.72
CA TYR A 15 7.80 -9.87 0.67
C TYR A 15 9.00 -9.81 -0.27
N LYS A 16 9.31 -10.95 -0.92
CA LYS A 16 10.31 -11.01 -2.00
C LYS A 16 9.69 -10.56 -3.32
N GLY A 17 10.39 -9.73 -4.07
CA GLY A 17 9.91 -9.21 -5.34
C GLY A 17 11.02 -8.70 -6.23
N SER A 18 10.63 -7.89 -7.21
CA SER A 18 11.52 -7.36 -8.23
C SER A 18 11.70 -5.86 -8.14
N LEU A 19 12.64 -5.36 -8.94
CA LEU A 19 12.64 -3.95 -9.36
C LEU A 19 11.34 -3.63 -10.11
N THR A 20 10.84 -2.41 -9.95
CA THR A 20 9.65 -1.91 -10.66
C THR A 20 10.00 -1.20 -11.97
N THR A 21 11.28 -1.09 -12.28
CA THR A 21 11.82 -0.57 -13.54
C THR A 21 12.69 -1.63 -14.22
N PRO A 22 12.80 -1.61 -15.57
CA PRO A 22 13.71 -2.50 -16.29
C PRO A 22 15.14 -2.43 -15.71
N PRO A 23 15.83 -3.58 -15.61
CA PRO A 23 15.50 -4.89 -16.17
C PRO A 23 14.60 -5.77 -15.27
N CYS A 24 13.94 -5.22 -14.25
CA CYS A 24 12.94 -5.93 -13.43
C CYS A 24 13.49 -7.17 -12.68
N TYR A 25 14.76 -7.17 -12.28
CA TYR A 25 15.36 -8.30 -11.57
C TYR A 25 14.65 -8.61 -10.24
N GLU A 26 14.46 -9.90 -9.96
CA GLU A 26 13.89 -10.44 -8.72
C GLU A 26 14.89 -10.47 -7.56
N ALA A 27 15.49 -9.31 -7.28
CA ALA A 27 16.57 -9.16 -6.29
C ALA A 27 16.14 -8.38 -5.04
N VAL A 28 14.85 -8.03 -4.90
CA VAL A 28 14.38 -7.09 -3.88
C VAL A 28 13.64 -7.81 -2.76
N THR A 29 13.92 -7.41 -1.51
CA THR A 29 13.02 -7.69 -0.38
C THR A 29 12.32 -6.40 -0.03
N TRP A 30 11.03 -6.33 -0.32
CA TRP A 30 10.21 -5.15 -0.05
C TRP A 30 9.81 -5.12 1.42
N LEU A 31 9.88 -3.93 2.02
CA LEU A 31 9.30 -3.60 3.31
C LEU A 31 8.34 -2.42 3.08
N VAL A 32 7.06 -2.63 3.33
CA VAL A 32 6.01 -1.63 3.10
C VAL A 32 5.34 -1.33 4.43
N PHE A 33 5.48 -0.11 4.93
CA PHE A 33 4.83 0.29 6.18
C PHE A 33 3.30 0.27 6.03
N HIS A 34 2.62 -0.09 7.11
CA HIS A 34 1.16 -0.09 7.18
C HIS A 34 0.61 1.35 7.14
N ASP A 35 1.23 2.24 7.90
CA ASP A 35 0.85 3.64 7.98
C ASP A 35 1.48 4.47 6.85
N THR A 36 0.88 5.61 6.55
CA THR A 36 1.35 6.56 5.52
C THR A 36 1.94 7.81 6.15
N THR A 37 2.83 8.48 5.42
CA THR A 37 3.31 9.83 5.76
C THR A 37 2.46 10.86 5.03
N ASP A 38 1.91 11.82 5.77
CA ASP A 38 1.14 12.92 5.18
C ASP A 38 2.04 13.91 4.44
N ILE A 39 1.54 14.43 3.32
CA ILE A 39 2.20 15.47 2.53
C ILE A 39 1.19 16.59 2.25
N GLY A 40 1.64 17.84 2.34
CA GLY A 40 0.77 19.00 2.14
C GLY A 40 0.31 19.13 0.69
N LEU A 41 -0.90 19.66 0.49
CA LEU A 41 -1.50 19.83 -0.84
C LEU A 41 -0.60 20.61 -1.82
N LYS A 42 0.03 21.69 -1.35
CA LYS A 42 0.97 22.48 -2.17
C LYS A 42 2.16 21.66 -2.66
N GLN A 43 2.67 20.76 -1.81
CA GLN A 43 3.79 19.89 -2.18
C GLN A 43 3.37 18.84 -3.22
N ILE A 44 2.16 18.27 -3.10
CA ILE A 44 1.59 17.38 -4.12
C ILE A 44 1.44 18.10 -5.46
N GLN A 45 0.95 19.34 -5.45
CA GLN A 45 0.80 20.15 -6.66
C GLN A 45 2.16 20.38 -7.33
N SER A 46 3.17 20.80 -6.57
CA SER A 46 4.53 20.95 -7.09
C SER A 46 5.11 19.65 -7.66
N PHE A 47 4.80 18.49 -7.06
CA PHE A 47 5.26 17.19 -7.57
C PHE A 47 4.63 16.84 -8.93
N ARG A 48 3.35 17.19 -9.13
CA ARG A 48 2.62 16.95 -10.40
C ARG A 48 3.09 17.83 -11.55
N GLU A 49 3.83 18.89 -11.26
CA GLU A 49 4.38 19.83 -12.25
C GLU A 49 5.84 19.51 -12.63
N LEU A 50 6.44 18.47 -12.04
CA LEU A 50 7.81 18.09 -12.33
C LEU A 50 7.97 17.68 -13.80
N MET A 51 9.09 18.11 -14.40
CA MET A 51 9.43 17.80 -15.79
C MET A 51 10.73 16.99 -15.86
N ASN A 52 10.83 16.14 -16.87
CA ASN A 52 12.07 15.43 -17.19
C ASN A 52 13.09 16.37 -17.90
N SER A 53 14.26 15.83 -18.27
CA SER A 53 15.31 16.57 -18.99
C SER A 53 14.86 17.12 -20.35
N GLU A 54 13.82 16.55 -20.94
CA GLU A 54 13.24 16.95 -22.22
C GLU A 54 12.11 17.97 -22.05
N LYS A 55 11.91 18.48 -20.83
CA LYS A 55 10.84 19.42 -20.46
C LYS A 55 9.43 18.87 -20.66
N VAL A 56 9.27 17.56 -20.55
CA VAL A 56 7.97 16.88 -20.56
C VAL A 56 7.51 16.65 -19.12
N VAL A 57 6.26 17.01 -18.81
CA VAL A 57 5.66 16.78 -17.49
C VAL A 57 5.66 15.28 -17.19
N MET A 58 6.24 14.94 -16.05
CA MET A 58 6.32 13.57 -15.57
C MET A 58 4.98 13.18 -14.97
N SER A 59 4.30 12.27 -15.67
CA SER A 59 3.05 11.66 -15.22
C SER A 59 3.18 10.14 -15.28
N ASP A 60 2.40 9.45 -14.46
CA ASP A 60 2.27 7.98 -14.45
C ASP A 60 3.60 7.20 -14.39
N THR A 61 4.58 7.73 -13.64
CA THR A 61 5.90 7.10 -13.45
C THR A 61 5.85 5.96 -12.43
N PHE A 62 4.90 5.04 -12.59
CA PHE A 62 4.73 3.86 -11.74
C PHE A 62 4.46 2.61 -12.59
N ARG A 63 4.78 1.44 -12.04
CA ARG A 63 4.46 0.15 -12.67
C ARG A 63 3.09 -0.32 -12.21
N GLN A 64 2.29 -0.85 -13.14
CA GLN A 64 1.01 -1.49 -12.81
C GLN A 64 1.20 -2.65 -11.84
N LEU A 65 0.16 -2.94 -11.05
CA LEU A 65 0.16 -4.07 -10.12
C LEU A 65 0.47 -5.38 -10.87
N GLN A 66 1.25 -6.23 -10.22
CA GLN A 66 1.63 -7.53 -10.77
C GLN A 66 0.97 -8.61 -9.92
N ALA A 67 0.63 -9.74 -10.54
CA ALA A 67 0.00 -10.87 -9.86
C ALA A 67 0.85 -11.30 -8.65
N LEU A 68 0.18 -11.64 -7.55
CA LEU A 68 0.86 -12.12 -6.34
C LEU A 68 1.57 -13.46 -6.61
N ASN A 69 0.99 -14.29 -7.49
CA ASN A 69 1.40 -15.68 -7.72
C ASN A 69 1.45 -16.42 -6.37
N GLU A 70 2.41 -17.31 -6.21
CA GLU A 70 2.57 -18.12 -4.99
C GLU A 70 3.34 -17.40 -3.87
N ARG A 71 3.62 -16.10 -4.04
CA ARG A 71 4.41 -15.35 -3.06
C ARG A 71 3.60 -15.11 -1.79
N ARG A 72 4.23 -15.37 -0.65
CA ARG A 72 3.70 -15.04 0.67
C ARG A 72 4.10 -13.62 1.06
N VAL A 73 3.13 -12.85 1.55
CA VAL A 73 3.36 -11.57 2.21
C VAL A 73 3.31 -11.79 3.72
N GLU A 74 4.36 -11.37 4.40
CA GLU A 74 4.49 -11.47 5.86
C GLU A 74 4.09 -10.14 6.49
N ALA A 75 3.21 -10.17 7.49
CA ALA A 75 2.96 -9.01 8.34
C ALA A 75 3.95 -9.02 9.52
N SER A 76 4.38 -7.84 9.96
CA SER A 76 5.10 -7.66 11.22
C SER A 76 4.31 -8.23 12.40
N ARG A 77 5.01 -8.68 13.44
CA ARG A 77 4.39 -9.31 14.62
C ARG A 77 3.26 -8.48 15.21
N ARG A 78 3.51 -7.18 15.43
CA ARG A 78 2.54 -6.26 16.04
C ARG A 78 1.30 -6.05 15.18
N LEU A 79 1.44 -6.12 13.87
CA LEU A 79 0.30 -6.03 12.94
C LEU A 79 -0.49 -7.34 12.89
N SER A 80 0.15 -8.48 13.15
CA SER A 80 -0.50 -9.79 13.21
C SER A 80 -1.11 -10.16 14.57
N ASP A 81 -0.82 -9.39 15.62
CA ASP A 81 -1.30 -9.69 16.97
C ASP A 81 -2.81 -9.33 17.09
N PRO A 82 -3.68 -10.26 17.52
CA PRO A 82 -5.13 -10.02 17.65
C PRO A 82 -5.55 -8.98 18.72
N MET A 83 -4.60 -8.30 19.36
CA MET A 83 -4.81 -7.50 20.57
C MET A 83 -4.84 -5.98 20.31
N THR A 84 -5.10 -5.56 19.07
CA THR A 84 -5.49 -4.17 18.74
C THR A 84 -6.99 -4.05 18.48
N GLY A 85 -7.79 -4.93 19.08
CA GLY A 85 -9.25 -4.84 19.15
C GLY A 85 -9.67 -4.68 20.61
N ALA A 86 -10.04 -3.46 21.01
CA ALA A 86 -10.80 -3.27 22.24
C ALA A 86 -12.03 -4.18 22.18
N ALA A 87 -12.19 -5.03 23.20
CA ALA A 87 -13.38 -5.86 23.37
C ALA A 87 -14.61 -4.94 23.46
N THR A 88 -15.36 -4.83 22.37
CA THR A 88 -16.78 -4.47 22.42
C THR A 88 -17.54 -5.62 21.78
N HIS A 89 -18.40 -6.24 22.59
CA HIS A 89 -19.34 -7.25 22.16
C HIS A 89 -20.31 -6.63 21.14
N VAL A 90 -20.03 -6.79 19.84
CA VAL A 90 -20.93 -6.38 18.76
C VAL A 90 -21.88 -7.55 18.46
N ASP A 91 -23.17 -7.26 18.63
CA ASP A 91 -24.29 -8.17 18.48
C ASP A 91 -24.34 -8.79 17.06
N ARG A 92 -24.64 -10.10 17.03
CA ARG A 92 -24.48 -11.00 15.88
C ARG A 92 -25.44 -10.69 14.71
N ASN A 93 -26.44 -9.84 14.94
CA ASN A 93 -27.52 -9.59 14.00
C ASN A 93 -27.32 -8.35 13.10
N HIS A 94 -26.23 -7.59 13.26
CA HIS A 94 -25.91 -6.45 12.38
C HIS A 94 -24.75 -6.71 11.38
N LEU A 95 -24.13 -7.90 11.43
CA LEU A 95 -22.93 -8.24 10.65
C LEU A 95 -23.20 -8.69 9.21
N LEU A 96 -24.45 -8.94 8.83
CA LEU A 96 -24.77 -9.42 7.48
C LEU A 96 -25.00 -8.31 6.45
N THR A 97 -25.13 -7.04 6.87
CA THR A 97 -25.31 -5.92 5.92
C THR A 97 -24.01 -5.24 5.51
N HIS A 98 -22.89 -5.47 6.19
CA HIS A 98 -21.60 -4.84 5.85
C HIS A 98 -20.63 -5.74 5.09
N LEU A 99 -20.88 -7.05 5.01
CA LEU A 99 -20.03 -7.98 4.23
C LEU A 99 -20.26 -7.88 2.71
N SER A 100 -21.37 -7.31 2.23
CA SER A 100 -21.61 -7.13 0.79
C SER A 100 -20.91 -5.91 0.19
N LEU A 101 -20.67 -4.86 0.99
CA LEU A 101 -20.04 -3.63 0.49
C LEU A 101 -18.52 -3.75 0.39
N ILE A 102 -17.87 -4.54 1.26
CA ILE A 102 -16.40 -4.69 1.24
C ILE A 102 -15.95 -5.61 0.09
N VAL A 103 -16.78 -6.56 -0.33
CA VAL A 103 -16.48 -7.42 -1.49
C VAL A 103 -16.64 -6.66 -2.82
N SER A 104 -17.40 -5.56 -2.83
CA SER A 104 -17.57 -4.72 -4.03
C SER A 104 -16.33 -3.87 -4.32
N SER A 105 -15.58 -3.46 -3.30
CA SER A 105 -14.39 -2.61 -3.45
C SER A 105 -13.15 -3.38 -3.93
N LEU A 106 -13.11 -4.69 -3.71
CA LEU A 106 -12.00 -5.57 -4.13
C LEU A 106 -12.18 -6.15 -5.55
N LEU A 107 -13.35 -5.95 -6.17
CA LEU A 107 -13.67 -6.41 -7.53
C LEU A 107 -13.47 -5.36 -8.64
N ILE A 108 -12.98 -4.15 -8.32
CA ILE A 108 -12.77 -3.08 -9.32
C ILE A 108 -11.38 -3.17 -10.01
N ILE A 109 -10.47 -4.06 -9.59
CA ILE A 109 -9.11 -4.15 -10.17
C ILE A 109 -9.00 -5.17 -11.33
N THR A 110 -10.10 -5.50 -12.03
CA THR A 110 -10.01 -6.26 -13.29
C THR A 110 -10.96 -5.75 -14.37
N LYS A 111 -10.47 -4.80 -15.17
CA LYS A 111 -10.59 -4.76 -16.64
C LYS A 111 -10.05 -3.41 -17.15
N TYR A 112 -8.86 -3.42 -17.74
CA TYR A 112 -8.59 -3.12 -19.15
C TYR A 112 -7.20 -3.67 -19.49
#